data_AF-A0A970P8J0-F1
#
_entry.id   AF-A0A970P8J0-F1
#
_cell.length_a   1.000
_cell.length_b   1.000
_cell.length_c   1.000
_cell.angle_alpha   90.00
_cell.angle_beta   90.00
_cell.angle_gamma   90.00
#
_symmetry.space_group_name_H-M   'P 1'
#
loop_
_entity.id
_entity.type
_entity.pdbx_description
1 polymer ?
#
loop_
_entity_poly.entity_id
_entity_poly.type
_entity_poly.pdbx_seq_one_letter_code
_entity_poly.pdbx_strand_id
1 'polypeptide(L)'
;MTQRERFVACMKYEPVDHVPDREFGYWDDTFIRWHEEGLPKEINSNSNCDPFFGFEGRMMVPTAEGLIPGFETKVLEQTDQHKIVQDSEGARKIIYTDGKDTIPRYLDFPIKDRASWEQFRERLRIDDPARYRDDWEEIARRTHESDVPVQIRGGSLFGRPRNWAGFEGISMLCYDDPALVEEIIEHLCELAVAVITPALEAGCRVDCGSFWEDINFKQGCIISPKMFHQWLTP
;
A
#
# COMPACT_ATOMS: atom_id res chain seq x y z
N MET A 1 -25.47 7.99 14.29
CA MET A 1 -24.77 8.00 13.00
C MET A 1 -24.04 6.68 12.86
N THR A 2 -24.13 6.02 11.71
CA THR A 2 -23.23 4.89 11.38
C THR A 2 -21.79 5.41 11.25
N GLN A 3 -20.80 4.52 11.28
CA GLN A 3 -19.39 4.93 11.08
C GLN A 3 -19.21 5.58 9.70
N ARG A 4 -19.89 5.06 8.68
CA ARG A 4 -19.92 5.66 7.34
C ARG A 4 -20.51 7.07 7.33
N GLU A 5 -21.68 7.26 7.93
CA GLU A 5 -22.33 8.58 7.99
C GLU A 5 -21.44 9.61 8.69
N ARG A 6 -20.83 9.21 9.82
CA ARG A 6 -19.91 10.06 10.58
C ARG A 6 -18.67 10.42 9.78
N PHE A 7 -18.03 9.45 9.14
CA PHE A 7 -16.86 9.69 8.30
C PHE A 7 -17.17 10.65 7.15
N VAL A 8 -18.26 10.43 6.42
CA VAL A 8 -18.66 11.28 5.29
C VAL A 8 -19.00 12.70 5.76
N ALA A 9 -19.74 12.85 6.86
CA ALA A 9 -20.04 14.15 7.46
C ALA A 9 -18.76 14.88 7.89
N CYS A 10 -17.85 14.17 8.57
CA CYS A 10 -16.56 14.72 9.00
C CYS A 10 -15.73 15.23 7.81
N MET A 11 -15.64 14.45 6.72
CA MET A 11 -14.90 14.85 5.51
C MET A 11 -15.55 16.00 4.74
N LYS A 12 -16.85 16.26 4.98
CA LYS A 12 -17.59 17.41 4.45
C LYS A 12 -17.63 18.61 5.39
N TYR A 13 -16.93 18.54 6.53
CA TYR A 13 -16.94 19.57 7.57
C TYR A 13 -18.34 19.83 8.16
N GLU A 14 -19.18 18.78 8.21
CA GLU A 14 -20.51 18.81 8.82
C GLU A 14 -20.43 18.39 10.31
N PRO A 15 -21.44 18.76 11.15
CA PRO A 15 -21.47 18.32 12.54
C PRO A 15 -21.52 16.79 12.69
N VAL A 16 -20.74 16.27 13.64
CA VAL A 16 -20.67 14.85 13.99
C VAL A 16 -20.80 14.66 15.50
N ASP A 17 -21.19 13.46 15.93
CA ASP A 17 -21.25 13.06 17.35
C ASP A 17 -19.85 12.92 17.99
N HIS A 18 -18.84 12.52 17.21
CA HIS A 18 -17.41 12.58 17.55
C HIS A 18 -16.56 12.51 16.26
N VAL A 19 -15.26 12.77 16.37
CA VAL A 19 -14.32 12.63 15.24
C VAL A 19 -14.04 11.13 15.03
N PRO A 20 -14.13 10.60 13.78
CA PRO A 20 -13.70 9.25 13.46
C PRO A 20 -12.26 8.97 13.90
N ASP A 21 -12.05 7.88 14.65
CA ASP A 21 -10.73 7.44 15.09
C ASP A 21 -10.39 6.08 14.49
N ARG A 22 -9.23 5.97 13.85
CA ARG A 22 -8.79 4.77 13.11
C ARG A 22 -7.29 4.57 13.24
N GLU A 23 -6.90 3.33 13.51
CA GLU A 23 -5.51 2.95 13.68
C GLU A 23 -4.87 2.50 12.35
N PHE A 24 -3.54 2.69 12.23
CA PHE A 24 -2.72 2.25 11.11
C PHE A 24 -2.10 0.86 11.35
N GLY A 25 -2.84 0.03 12.08
CA GLY A 25 -2.51 -1.35 12.39
C GLY A 25 -1.44 -1.54 13.47
N TYR A 26 -1.31 -2.78 13.91
CA TYR A 26 -0.45 -3.19 15.02
C TYR A 26 0.62 -4.18 14.56
N TRP A 27 1.78 -4.11 15.21
CA TRP A 27 2.86 -5.10 15.04
C TRP A 27 2.51 -6.41 15.75
N ASP A 28 3.00 -7.54 15.23
CA ASP A 28 2.77 -8.85 15.83
C ASP A 28 3.36 -8.94 17.25
N ASP A 29 4.54 -8.35 17.47
CA ASP A 29 5.18 -8.24 18.79
C ASP A 29 4.31 -7.48 19.81
N THR A 30 3.49 -6.53 19.36
CA THR A 30 2.56 -5.79 20.22
C THR A 30 1.49 -6.71 20.78
N PHE A 31 0.94 -7.62 19.96
CA PHE A 31 -0.05 -8.59 20.42
C PHE A 31 0.56 -9.57 21.43
N ILE A 32 1.80 -10.05 21.20
CA ILE A 32 2.51 -10.92 22.16
C ILE A 32 2.56 -10.26 23.54
N ARG A 33 3.01 -9.00 23.61
CA ARG A 33 3.08 -8.24 24.87
C ARG A 33 1.69 -7.99 25.47
N TRP A 34 0.73 -7.54 24.67
CA TRP A 34 -0.61 -7.21 25.17
C TRP A 34 -1.35 -8.41 25.74
N HIS A 35 -1.14 -9.62 25.21
CA HIS A 35 -1.70 -10.84 25.79
C HIS A 35 -1.15 -11.15 27.19
N GLU A 36 0.12 -10.82 27.45
CA GLU A 36 0.71 -10.94 28.79
C GLU A 36 0.18 -9.87 29.76
N GLU A 37 -0.22 -8.71 29.22
CA GLU A 37 -0.80 -7.58 29.96
C GLU A 37 -2.32 -7.69 30.18
N GLY A 38 -2.98 -8.70 29.59
CA GLY A 38 -4.39 -9.01 29.83
C GLY A 38 -5.34 -8.90 28.63
N LEU A 39 -4.83 -8.65 27.42
CA LEU A 39 -5.64 -8.70 26.20
C LEU A 39 -6.11 -10.14 25.92
N PRO A 40 -7.42 -10.39 25.66
CA PRO A 40 -7.91 -11.72 25.33
C PRO A 40 -7.21 -12.31 24.10
N LYS A 41 -6.89 -13.61 24.13
CA LYS A 41 -6.08 -14.28 23.09
C LYS A 41 -6.75 -14.34 21.73
N GLU A 42 -8.07 -14.25 21.70
CA GLU A 42 -8.88 -14.17 20.50
C GLU A 42 -8.77 -12.81 19.79
N ILE A 43 -8.25 -11.77 20.44
CA ILE A 43 -8.00 -10.44 19.86
C ILE A 43 -6.55 -10.38 19.38
N ASN A 44 -6.33 -10.88 18.17
CA ASN A 44 -5.00 -11.21 17.64
C ASN A 44 -4.78 -10.73 16.19
N SER A 45 -5.63 -9.83 15.69
CA SER A 45 -5.47 -9.24 14.37
C SER A 45 -6.02 -7.82 14.36
N ASN A 46 -5.64 -7.01 13.36
CA ASN A 46 -6.23 -5.68 13.17
C ASN A 46 -7.78 -5.74 13.14
N SER A 47 -8.35 -6.74 12.46
CA SER A 47 -9.79 -6.83 12.25
C SER A 47 -10.63 -7.06 13.52
N ASN A 48 -10.08 -7.73 14.53
CA ASN A 48 -10.77 -7.94 15.81
C ASN A 48 -10.28 -6.98 16.91
N CYS A 49 -9.06 -6.45 16.78
CA CYS A 49 -8.48 -5.48 17.70
C CYS A 49 -9.11 -4.10 17.56
N ASP A 50 -9.35 -3.63 16.34
CA ASP A 50 -10.01 -2.34 16.09
C ASP A 50 -11.37 -2.22 16.79
N PRO A 51 -12.34 -3.15 16.57
CA PRO A 51 -13.62 -3.06 17.27
C PRO A 51 -13.51 -3.31 18.78
N PHE A 52 -12.50 -4.06 19.26
CA PHE A 52 -12.26 -4.26 20.70
C PHE A 52 -11.91 -2.95 21.42
N PHE A 53 -11.06 -2.12 20.80
CA PHE A 53 -10.68 -0.80 21.34
C PHE A 53 -11.64 0.32 20.93
N GLY A 54 -12.64 0.03 20.10
CA GLY A 54 -13.64 1.00 19.65
C GLY A 54 -13.17 1.87 18.48
N PHE A 55 -12.12 1.48 17.77
CA PHE A 55 -11.70 2.15 16.54
C PHE A 55 -12.68 1.87 15.39
N GLU A 56 -12.79 2.82 14.47
CA GLU A 56 -13.67 2.70 13.32
C GLU A 56 -13.10 1.79 12.22
N GLY A 57 -13.99 1.05 11.58
CA GLY A 57 -13.67 0.16 10.47
C GLY A 57 -13.63 0.86 9.12
N ARG A 58 -13.32 0.07 8.09
CA ARG A 58 -13.46 0.43 6.68
C ARG A 58 -13.68 -0.82 5.84
N MET A 59 -14.35 -0.64 4.71
CA MET A 59 -14.40 -1.63 3.64
C MET A 59 -13.44 -1.19 2.54
N MET A 60 -12.59 -2.10 2.06
CA MET A 60 -11.75 -1.85 0.88
C MET A 60 -12.39 -2.46 -0.36
N VAL A 61 -12.50 -1.67 -1.43
CA VAL A 61 -12.78 -2.22 -2.77
C VAL A 61 -11.55 -2.99 -3.25
N PRO A 62 -11.68 -4.27 -3.65
CA PRO A 62 -10.54 -5.12 -3.94
C PRO A 62 -10.00 -4.88 -5.37
N THR A 63 -9.20 -3.83 -5.56
CA THR A 63 -8.50 -3.55 -6.83
C THR A 63 -7.08 -4.13 -6.84
N ALA A 64 -6.60 -4.59 -7.99
CA ALA A 64 -5.34 -5.32 -8.13
C ALA A 64 -4.19 -4.45 -8.69
N GLU A 65 -3.73 -3.48 -7.89
CA GLU A 65 -2.63 -2.57 -8.25
C GLU A 65 -1.22 -3.20 -8.10
N GLY A 66 -1.08 -4.38 -7.49
CA GLY A 66 0.20 -5.02 -7.18
C GLY A 66 0.90 -5.77 -8.32
N LEU A 67 2.05 -6.36 -8.01
CA LEU A 67 2.79 -7.20 -8.96
C LEU A 67 2.05 -8.50 -9.25
N ILE A 68 1.96 -8.88 -10.53
CA ILE A 68 1.34 -10.14 -10.96
C ILE A 68 2.26 -10.86 -11.97
N PRO A 69 2.74 -12.08 -11.66
CA PRO A 69 2.95 -12.55 -10.28
C PRO A 69 3.98 -11.66 -9.56
N GLY A 70 3.90 -11.61 -8.23
CA GLY A 70 5.01 -11.10 -7.42
C GLY A 70 6.28 -11.93 -7.59
N PHE A 71 7.39 -11.44 -7.04
CA PHE A 71 8.63 -12.21 -6.99
C PHE A 71 8.49 -13.42 -6.06
N GLU A 72 9.18 -14.50 -6.39
CA GLU A 72 9.33 -15.64 -5.49
C GLU A 72 10.01 -15.17 -4.20
N THR A 73 9.33 -15.38 -3.06
CA THR A 73 9.92 -15.14 -1.74
C THR A 73 10.83 -16.29 -1.38
N LYS A 74 12.10 -16.00 -1.10
CA LYS A 74 13.09 -17.04 -0.78
C LYS A 74 14.19 -16.56 0.15
N VAL A 75 14.71 -17.50 0.92
CA VAL A 75 15.94 -17.35 1.71
C VAL A 75 17.11 -17.64 0.79
N LEU A 76 17.96 -16.64 0.58
CA LEU A 76 19.17 -16.72 -0.25
C LEU A 76 20.36 -17.23 0.57
N GLU A 77 20.41 -16.82 1.84
CA GLU A 77 21.44 -17.22 2.80
C GLU A 77 20.85 -17.21 4.20
N GLN A 78 21.28 -18.14 5.06
CA GLN A 78 20.91 -18.18 6.47
C GLN A 78 22.13 -18.44 7.35
N THR A 79 22.26 -17.63 8.39
CA THR A 79 23.22 -17.76 9.48
C THR A 79 22.46 -17.91 10.81
N ASP A 80 23.18 -18.13 11.91
CA ASP A 80 22.57 -18.23 13.24
C ASP A 80 21.82 -16.95 13.66
N GLN A 81 22.27 -15.78 13.19
CA GLN A 81 21.71 -14.48 13.59
C GLN A 81 20.86 -13.82 12.52
N HIS A 82 21.14 -14.06 11.24
CA HIS A 82 20.50 -13.34 10.14
C HIS A 82 20.15 -14.23 8.95
N LYS A 83 19.14 -13.82 8.20
CA LYS A 83 18.78 -14.35 6.87
C LYS A 83 18.89 -13.25 5.83
N ILE A 84 19.45 -13.58 4.68
CA ILE A 84 19.28 -12.78 3.46
C ILE A 84 18.07 -13.32 2.74
N VAL A 85 17.06 -12.48 2.53
CA VAL A 85 15.81 -12.85 1.87
C VAL A 85 15.56 -11.97 0.66
N GLN A 86 14.88 -12.55 -0.35
CA GLN A 86 14.17 -11.79 -1.37
C GLN A 86 12.68 -11.82 -1.01
N ASP A 87 12.03 -10.65 -1.01
CA ASP A 87 10.59 -10.55 -0.77
C ASP A 87 9.75 -10.59 -2.07
N SER A 88 8.43 -10.55 -1.92
CA SER A 88 7.48 -10.60 -3.04
C SER A 88 7.51 -9.35 -3.94
N GLU A 89 8.13 -8.26 -3.48
CA GLU A 89 8.33 -7.04 -4.27
C GLU A 89 9.71 -7.04 -4.98
N GLY A 90 10.52 -8.09 -4.76
CA GLY A 90 11.82 -8.30 -5.41
C GLY A 90 13.00 -7.69 -4.68
N ALA A 91 12.79 -6.99 -3.55
CA ALA A 91 13.87 -6.40 -2.78
C ALA A 91 14.62 -7.49 -2.00
N ARG A 92 15.95 -7.35 -1.91
CA ARG A 92 16.80 -8.22 -1.09
C ARG A 92 17.20 -7.51 0.19
N LYS A 93 17.02 -8.17 1.33
CA LYS A 93 17.27 -7.56 2.64
C LYS A 93 17.76 -8.58 3.66
N ILE A 94 18.47 -8.07 4.67
CA ILE A 94 18.88 -8.81 5.85
C ILE A 94 17.80 -8.67 6.92
N ILE A 95 17.31 -9.79 7.42
CA ILE A 95 16.40 -9.89 8.57
C ILE A 95 17.02 -10.76 9.67
N TYR A 96 16.56 -10.61 10.90
CA TYR A 96 17.01 -11.49 12.00
C TYR A 96 16.39 -12.89 11.90
N THR A 97 17.16 -13.90 12.27
CA THR A 97 16.70 -15.30 12.28
C THR A 97 15.67 -15.56 13.39
N ASP A 98 15.69 -14.76 14.46
CA ASP A 98 14.81 -14.89 15.64
C ASP A 98 13.40 -14.30 15.44
N GLY A 99 13.12 -13.73 14.28
CA GLY A 99 11.78 -13.22 13.92
C GLY A 99 11.46 -11.82 14.45
N LYS A 100 12.41 -11.12 15.08
CA LYS A 100 12.18 -9.74 15.53
C LYS A 100 11.92 -8.80 14.37
N ASP A 101 10.82 -8.06 14.49
CA ASP A 101 10.45 -7.04 13.52
C ASP A 101 11.25 -5.75 13.75
N THR A 102 12.16 -5.48 12.83
CA THR A 102 12.93 -4.23 12.78
C THR A 102 13.00 -3.77 11.33
N ILE A 103 13.35 -2.49 11.11
CA ILE A 103 13.57 -1.98 9.76
C ILE A 103 14.72 -2.79 9.13
N PRO A 104 14.47 -3.54 8.03
CA PRO A 104 15.49 -4.41 7.46
C PRO A 104 16.63 -3.62 6.84
N ARG A 105 17.83 -4.20 6.82
CA ARG A 105 18.93 -3.67 6.01
C ARG A 105 18.79 -4.15 4.58
N TYR A 106 18.45 -3.25 3.67
CA TYR A 106 18.36 -3.55 2.23
C TYR A 106 19.75 -3.74 1.62
N LEU A 107 19.85 -4.71 0.71
CA LEU A 107 21.07 -5.08 -0.01
C LEU A 107 20.95 -4.78 -1.50
N ASP A 108 19.78 -5.02 -2.08
CA ASP A 108 19.56 -4.87 -3.51
C ASP A 108 18.09 -4.61 -3.81
N PHE A 109 17.84 -3.97 -4.95
CA PHE A 109 16.52 -3.57 -5.41
C PHE A 109 16.31 -3.97 -6.88
N PRO A 110 15.08 -4.32 -7.29
CA PRO A 110 14.82 -4.84 -8.62
C PRO A 110 14.93 -3.80 -9.75
N ILE A 111 14.76 -2.51 -9.46
CA ILE A 111 14.90 -1.42 -10.44
C ILE A 111 16.18 -0.63 -10.15
N LYS A 112 17.04 -0.49 -11.17
CA LYS A 112 18.32 0.21 -11.11
C LYS A 112 18.51 1.16 -12.29
N ASP A 113 17.96 0.78 -13.43
CA ASP A 113 18.07 1.44 -14.72
C ASP A 113 16.90 1.03 -15.64
N ARG A 114 16.90 1.58 -16.84
CA ARG A 114 15.89 1.27 -17.87
C ARG A 114 15.80 -0.22 -18.19
N ALA A 115 16.93 -0.93 -18.29
CA ALA A 115 16.91 -2.35 -18.64
C ALA A 115 16.24 -3.21 -17.56
N SER A 116 16.47 -2.88 -16.28
CA SER A 116 15.80 -3.53 -15.16
C SER A 116 14.32 -3.17 -15.05
N TRP A 117 13.94 -1.93 -15.38
CA TRP A 117 12.53 -1.52 -15.47
C TRP A 117 11.78 -2.29 -16.55
N GLU A 118 12.36 -2.45 -17.75
CA GLU A 118 11.74 -3.21 -18.85
C GLU A 118 11.43 -4.67 -18.47
N GLN A 119 12.25 -5.27 -17.60
CA GLN A 119 11.95 -6.61 -17.08
C GLN A 119 10.92 -6.58 -15.95
N PHE A 120 10.94 -5.54 -15.12
CA PHE A 120 10.04 -5.37 -13.99
C PHE A 120 8.60 -5.07 -14.43
N ARG A 121 8.41 -4.20 -15.43
CA ARG A 121 7.10 -3.76 -15.93
C ARG A 121 6.23 -4.90 -16.46
N GLU A 122 6.83 -6.03 -16.84
CA GLU A 122 6.08 -7.24 -17.22
C GLU A 122 5.15 -7.73 -16.08
N ARG A 123 5.50 -7.45 -14.82
CA ARG A 123 4.67 -7.74 -13.63
C ARG A 123 3.61 -6.70 -13.34
N LEU A 124 3.63 -5.60 -14.08
CA LEU A 124 2.73 -4.45 -13.96
C LEU A 124 1.85 -4.30 -15.21
N ARG A 125 1.82 -5.31 -16.10
CA ARG A 125 0.99 -5.31 -17.31
C ARG A 125 -0.47 -5.02 -17.00
N ILE A 126 -0.96 -3.91 -17.52
CA ILE A 126 -2.33 -3.43 -17.28
C ILE A 126 -3.36 -4.42 -17.84
N ASP A 127 -3.06 -5.02 -18.99
CA ASP A 127 -3.91 -5.95 -19.71
C ASP A 127 -3.88 -7.40 -19.17
N ASP A 128 -3.21 -7.65 -18.03
CA ASP A 128 -3.20 -8.98 -17.43
C ASP A 128 -4.60 -9.33 -16.87
N PRO A 129 -5.25 -10.39 -17.39
CA PRO A 129 -6.61 -10.77 -16.97
C PRO A 129 -6.69 -11.09 -15.47
N ALA A 130 -5.60 -11.52 -14.82
CA ALA A 130 -5.59 -11.82 -13.39
C ALA A 130 -5.77 -10.58 -12.50
N ARG A 131 -5.71 -9.36 -13.06
CA ARG A 131 -6.06 -8.11 -12.35
C ARG A 131 -7.55 -7.90 -12.20
N TYR A 132 -8.33 -8.47 -13.11
CA TYR A 132 -9.74 -8.17 -13.25
C TYR A 132 -10.59 -9.26 -12.61
N ARG A 133 -11.71 -8.83 -12.04
CA ARG A 133 -12.64 -9.69 -11.32
C ARG A 133 -13.95 -9.76 -12.09
N ASP A 134 -14.66 -10.87 -11.91
CA ASP A 134 -15.99 -11.08 -12.49
C ASP A 134 -17.12 -10.90 -11.45
N ASP A 135 -16.79 -10.77 -10.16
CA ASP A 135 -17.75 -10.68 -9.05
C ASP A 135 -18.15 -9.23 -8.68
N TRP A 136 -18.04 -8.30 -9.62
CA TRP A 136 -18.27 -6.87 -9.36
C TRP A 136 -19.69 -6.53 -8.92
N GLU A 137 -20.71 -7.22 -9.43
CA GLU A 137 -22.11 -6.97 -9.01
C GLU A 137 -22.31 -7.21 -7.51
N GLU A 138 -21.71 -8.28 -6.99
CA GLU A 138 -21.78 -8.62 -5.56
C GLU A 138 -20.95 -7.64 -4.72
N ILE A 139 -19.76 -7.26 -5.20
CA ILE A 139 -18.95 -6.22 -4.54
C ILE A 139 -19.73 -4.92 -4.47
N ALA A 140 -20.32 -4.47 -5.58
CA ALA A 140 -21.12 -3.26 -5.64
C ALA A 140 -22.27 -3.30 -4.63
N ARG A 141 -23.06 -4.38 -4.61
CA ARG A 141 -24.13 -4.59 -3.61
C ARG A 141 -23.63 -4.40 -2.18
N ARG A 142 -22.51 -5.05 -1.82
CA ARG A 142 -21.90 -4.93 -0.48
C ARG A 142 -21.42 -3.51 -0.16
N THR A 143 -20.89 -2.78 -1.15
CA THR A 143 -20.51 -1.37 -0.92
C THR A 143 -21.71 -0.46 -0.64
N HIS A 144 -22.89 -0.77 -1.19
CA HIS A 144 -24.12 -0.02 -0.88
C HIS A 144 -24.67 -0.34 0.52
N GLU A 145 -24.51 -1.58 0.98
CA GLU A 145 -24.97 -2.07 2.29
C GLU A 145 -24.00 -1.76 3.45
N SER A 146 -22.82 -1.23 3.16
CA SER A 146 -21.79 -1.00 4.17
C SER A 146 -22.15 0.13 5.16
N ASP A 147 -22.11 -0.19 6.45
CA ASP A 147 -22.20 0.76 7.58
C ASP A 147 -20.86 1.42 7.95
N VAL A 148 -19.77 0.96 7.35
CA VAL A 148 -18.42 1.55 7.46
C VAL A 148 -18.02 2.25 6.16
N PRO A 149 -17.10 3.22 6.19
CA PRO A 149 -16.62 3.90 4.98
C PRO A 149 -16.05 2.91 3.97
N VAL A 150 -16.47 3.04 2.71
CA VAL A 150 -15.94 2.29 1.58
C VAL A 150 -14.80 3.08 0.95
N GLN A 151 -13.63 2.47 0.89
CA GLN A 151 -12.41 3.06 0.39
C GLN A 151 -11.90 2.31 -0.83
N ILE A 152 -11.38 3.05 -1.81
CA ILE A 152 -10.67 2.50 -2.97
C ILE A 152 -9.22 2.97 -2.94
N ARG A 153 -8.28 2.09 -3.29
CA ARG A 153 -6.88 2.48 -3.40
C ARG A 153 -6.67 3.25 -4.70
N GLY A 154 -6.14 4.47 -4.59
CA GLY A 154 -5.73 5.33 -5.69
C GLY A 154 -4.28 5.11 -6.11
N GLY A 155 -3.58 4.16 -5.51
CA GLY A 155 -2.19 3.83 -5.82
C GLY A 155 -1.14 4.52 -4.95
N SER A 156 0.09 4.38 -5.43
CA SER A 156 1.31 4.97 -4.89
C SER A 156 2.24 5.19 -6.07
N LEU A 157 2.34 6.44 -6.50
CA LEU A 157 3.03 6.85 -7.71
C LEU A 157 4.54 6.98 -7.47
N PHE A 158 4.99 7.39 -6.27
CA PHE A 158 6.42 7.50 -5.97
C PHE A 158 6.87 6.63 -4.79
N GLY A 159 6.01 6.42 -3.79
CA GLY A 159 6.30 5.54 -2.65
C GLY A 159 6.62 4.09 -3.06
N ARG A 160 5.93 3.56 -4.06
CA ARG A 160 6.22 2.23 -4.62
C ARG A 160 7.49 2.16 -5.45
N PRO A 161 7.75 3.06 -6.40
CA PRO A 161 9.05 3.13 -7.06
C PRO A 161 10.21 3.25 -6.07
N ARG A 162 10.05 3.98 -4.96
CA ARG A 162 11.04 4.01 -3.88
C ARG A 162 11.27 2.63 -3.25
N ASN A 163 10.25 1.80 -3.08
CA ASN A 163 10.42 0.42 -2.59
C ASN A 163 11.16 -0.45 -3.63
N TRP A 164 10.97 -0.21 -4.92
CA TRP A 164 11.52 -1.03 -6.00
C TRP A 164 12.91 -0.60 -6.49
N ALA A 165 13.28 0.67 -6.31
CA ALA A 165 14.60 1.19 -6.64
C ALA A 165 15.46 1.49 -5.40
N GLY A 166 14.85 1.43 -4.22
CA GLY A 166 15.48 1.87 -2.98
C GLY A 166 15.53 3.38 -2.86
N PHE A 167 15.83 3.85 -1.64
CA PHE A 167 15.88 5.28 -1.34
C PHE A 167 16.96 6.02 -2.14
N GLU A 168 18.19 5.51 -2.13
CA GLU A 168 19.31 6.11 -2.87
C GLU A 168 19.09 5.98 -4.39
N GLY A 169 18.69 4.79 -4.86
CA GLY A 169 18.49 4.54 -6.28
C GLY A 169 17.43 5.44 -6.90
N ILE A 170 16.25 5.56 -6.29
CA ILE A 170 15.21 6.47 -6.82
C ILE A 170 15.65 7.93 -6.77
N SER A 171 16.41 8.33 -5.74
CA SER A 171 16.92 9.70 -5.61
C SER A 171 17.90 10.04 -6.73
N MET A 172 18.78 9.11 -7.11
CA MET A 172 19.72 9.28 -8.21
C MET A 172 19.01 9.26 -9.57
N LEU A 173 18.06 8.34 -9.78
CA LEU A 173 17.29 8.25 -11.03
C LEU A 173 16.54 9.53 -11.37
N CYS A 174 16.06 10.28 -10.37
CA CYS A 174 15.42 11.58 -10.57
C CYS A 174 16.30 12.60 -11.31
N TYR A 175 17.63 12.42 -11.30
CA TYR A 175 18.60 13.28 -11.97
C TYR A 175 19.28 12.57 -13.16
N ASP A 176 19.61 11.30 -13.02
CA ASP A 176 20.35 10.53 -14.03
C ASP A 176 19.46 10.11 -15.22
N ASP A 177 18.18 9.77 -14.97
CA ASP A 177 17.19 9.44 -16.01
C ASP A 177 15.77 9.87 -15.58
N PRO A 178 15.48 11.18 -15.56
CA PRO A 178 14.16 11.69 -15.18
C PRO A 178 13.04 11.22 -16.10
N ALA A 179 13.35 10.89 -17.37
CA ALA A 179 12.38 10.36 -18.32
C ALA A 179 11.94 8.94 -17.93
N LEU A 180 12.84 8.11 -17.39
CA LEU A 180 12.48 6.82 -16.82
C LEU A 180 11.60 6.96 -15.57
N VAL A 181 11.89 7.93 -14.69
CA VAL A 181 11.05 8.18 -13.50
C VAL A 181 9.64 8.58 -13.92
N GLU A 182 9.51 9.48 -14.89
CA GLU A 182 8.22 9.88 -15.46
C GLU A 182 7.47 8.71 -16.08
N GLU A 183 8.15 7.86 -16.85
CA GLU A 183 7.55 6.65 -17.45
C GLU A 183 7.04 5.66 -16.39
N ILE A 184 7.82 5.42 -15.32
CA ILE A 184 7.39 4.55 -14.22
C ILE A 184 6.13 5.12 -13.56
N ILE A 185 6.11 6.42 -13.28
CA ILE A 185 4.99 7.09 -12.62
C ILE A 185 3.73 7.04 -13.50
N GLU A 186 3.87 7.35 -14.80
CA GLU A 186 2.77 7.30 -15.76
C GLU A 186 2.20 5.88 -15.85
N HIS A 187 3.05 4.86 -15.96
CA HIS A 187 2.61 3.46 -15.99
C HIS A 187 1.81 3.09 -14.74
N LEU A 188 2.21 3.57 -13.55
CA LEU A 188 1.47 3.32 -12.31
C LEU A 188 0.15 4.09 -12.25
N CYS A 189 0.09 5.30 -12.82
CA CYS A 189 -1.14 6.07 -12.96
C CYS A 189 -2.13 5.34 -13.87
N GLU A 190 -1.69 4.93 -15.05
CA GLU A 190 -2.49 4.15 -16.00
C GLU A 190 -2.98 2.83 -15.38
N LEU A 191 -2.10 2.12 -14.67
CA LEU A 191 -2.47 0.88 -13.97
C LEU A 191 -3.54 1.14 -12.91
N ALA A 192 -3.38 2.18 -12.08
CA ALA A 192 -4.37 2.53 -11.06
C ALA A 192 -5.73 2.85 -11.70
N VAL A 193 -5.76 3.68 -12.73
CA VAL A 193 -6.98 4.01 -13.48
C VAL A 193 -7.63 2.74 -14.05
N ALA A 194 -6.84 1.86 -14.67
CA ALA A 194 -7.34 0.66 -15.31
C ALA A 194 -7.96 -0.34 -14.32
N VAL A 195 -7.42 -0.50 -13.11
CA VAL A 195 -7.98 -1.42 -12.11
C VAL A 195 -9.11 -0.81 -11.29
N ILE A 196 -9.18 0.52 -11.19
CA ILE A 196 -10.26 1.24 -10.51
C ILE A 196 -11.51 1.33 -11.38
N THR A 197 -11.34 1.60 -12.69
CA THR A 197 -12.44 1.87 -13.63
C THR A 197 -13.52 0.79 -13.59
N PRO A 198 -13.21 -0.52 -13.71
CA PRO A 198 -14.25 -1.56 -13.69
C PRO A 198 -15.08 -1.58 -12.41
N ALA A 199 -14.46 -1.30 -11.26
CA ALA A 199 -15.17 -1.25 -9.98
C ALA A 199 -16.19 -0.11 -9.94
N LEU A 200 -15.82 1.07 -10.46
CA LEU A 200 -16.69 2.24 -10.52
C LEU A 200 -17.79 2.07 -11.57
N GLU A 201 -17.48 1.53 -12.74
CA GLU A 201 -18.45 1.24 -13.81
C GLU A 201 -19.49 0.20 -13.39
N ALA A 202 -19.09 -0.78 -12.57
CA ALA A 202 -20.00 -1.75 -11.98
C ALA A 202 -20.89 -1.17 -10.85
N GLY A 203 -20.72 0.11 -10.50
CA GLY A 203 -21.58 0.81 -9.54
C GLY A 203 -21.17 0.67 -8.08
N CYS A 204 -19.90 0.34 -7.79
CA CYS A 204 -19.38 0.37 -6.41
C CYS A 204 -19.52 1.77 -5.81
N ARG A 205 -20.13 1.86 -4.62
CA ARG A 205 -20.28 3.12 -3.89
C ARG A 205 -19.09 3.38 -2.99
N VAL A 206 -18.16 4.20 -3.48
CA VAL A 206 -16.94 4.60 -2.77
C VAL A 206 -17.14 5.93 -2.04
N ASP A 207 -16.68 6.01 -0.78
CA ASP A 207 -16.74 7.23 0.03
C ASP A 207 -15.42 8.02 0.02
N CYS A 208 -14.28 7.35 -0.22
CA CYS A 208 -12.98 8.02 -0.36
C CYS A 208 -11.96 7.21 -1.19
N GLY A 209 -11.01 7.91 -1.81
CA GLY A 209 -9.79 7.33 -2.34
C GLY A 209 -8.64 7.41 -1.32
N SER A 210 -7.83 6.36 -1.20
CA SER A 210 -6.58 6.38 -0.41
C SER A 210 -5.36 6.31 -1.30
N PHE A 211 -4.40 7.19 -1.05
CA PHE A 211 -3.09 7.19 -1.67
C PHE A 211 -2.04 6.95 -0.58
N TRP A 212 -1.03 6.13 -0.87
CA TRP A 212 0.08 5.90 0.04
C TRP A 212 1.37 6.43 -0.58
N GLU A 213 1.96 7.47 0.02
CA GLU A 213 3.18 8.10 -0.47
C GLU A 213 4.18 8.24 0.68
N ASP A 214 4.88 7.16 1.00
CA ASP A 214 5.98 7.20 1.96
C ASP A 214 7.26 7.70 1.27
N ILE A 215 7.28 9.02 1.07
CA ILE A 215 8.31 9.76 0.32
C ILE A 215 9.01 10.82 1.19
N ASN A 216 8.83 10.75 2.50
CA ASN A 216 9.42 11.69 3.46
C ASN A 216 10.62 11.11 4.18
N PHE A 217 11.62 11.95 4.40
CA PHE A 217 12.77 11.69 5.26
C PHE A 217 12.77 12.65 6.45
N LYS A 218 13.73 12.50 7.37
CA LYS A 218 13.85 13.28 8.61
C LYS A 218 13.78 14.80 8.40
N GLN A 219 14.23 15.30 7.25
CA GLN A 219 14.37 16.74 6.97
C GLN A 219 13.46 17.24 5.83
N GLY A 220 12.57 16.39 5.31
CA GLY A 220 11.67 16.72 4.20
C GLY A 220 11.53 15.59 3.18
N CYS A 221 10.81 15.88 2.10
CA CYS A 221 10.56 14.93 1.01
C CYS A 221 11.86 14.51 0.30
N ILE A 222 11.86 13.29 -0.26
CA ILE A 222 12.94 12.76 -1.11
C ILE A 222 13.07 13.56 -2.41
N ILE A 223 11.95 14.10 -2.91
CA ILE A 223 11.89 14.92 -4.12
C ILE A 223 11.56 16.38 -3.78
N SER A 224 12.08 17.29 -4.60
CA SER A 224 11.79 18.73 -4.44
C SER A 224 10.31 19.05 -4.72
N PRO A 225 9.75 20.16 -4.19
CA PRO A 225 8.41 20.61 -4.56
C PRO A 225 8.20 20.75 -6.08
N LYS A 226 9.24 21.17 -6.82
CA LYS A 226 9.20 21.26 -8.28
C LYS A 226 8.97 19.88 -8.92
N MET A 227 9.72 18.86 -8.47
CA MET A 227 9.57 17.49 -8.95
C MET A 227 8.21 16.91 -8.58
N PHE A 228 7.74 17.17 -7.35
CA PHE A 228 6.40 16.76 -6.92
C PHE A 228 5.32 17.33 -7.84
N HIS A 229 5.39 18.64 -8.14
CA HIS A 229 4.43 19.27 -9.06
C HIS A 229 4.53 18.77 -10.50
N GLN A 230 5.72 18.38 -10.94
CA GLN A 230 5.93 17.88 -12.29
C GLN A 230 5.41 16.46 -12.47
N TRP A 231 5.59 15.59 -11.48
CA TRP A 231 5.32 14.16 -11.64
C TRP A 231 4.08 13.66 -10.92
N LEU A 232 3.69 14.28 -9.80
CA LEU A 232 2.67 13.74 -8.90
C LEU A 232 1.41 14.60 -8.82
N THR A 233 1.33 15.66 -9.64
CA THR A 233 0.13 16.51 -9.73
C THR A 233 -0.27 16.77 -11.19
N PRO A 234 -1.56 17.07 -11.47
CA PRO A 234 -2.02 17.49 -12.79
C PRO A 234 -1.39 18.79 -13.29
#